data_AF-S2YJN3-F1
#
_entry.id   AF-S2YJN3-F1
#
_cell.length_a   1.000
_cell.length_b   1.000
_cell.length_c   1.000
_cell.angle_alpha   90.00
_cell.angle_beta   90.00
_cell.angle_gamma   90.00
#
_symmetry.space_group_name_H-M   'P 1'
#
loop_
_entity.id
_entity.type
_entity.pdbx_description
1 polymer ?
#
loop_
_entity_poly.entity_id
_entity_poly.type
_entity_poly.pdbx_seq_one_letter_code
_entity_poly.pdbx_strand_id
1 'polypeptide(L)' 'MAQRIKNEGQPAVEDWLTALKAGGSVSPTEIAKIAGIDITTDQPLKETIQYIGQLVDELEALTNEIEAGTDSEK' A
#
# COMPACT_ATOMS: atom_id res chain seq x y z
N MET A 1 -2.74 -4.43 -0.58
CA MET A 1 -3.89 -4.37 -1.52
C MET A 1 -3.89 -3.10 -2.37
N ALA A 2 -3.96 -1.89 -1.80
CA ALA A 2 -4.03 -0.64 -2.58
C ALA A 2 -2.89 -0.49 -3.62
N GLN A 3 -1.65 -0.83 -3.23
CA GLN A 3 -0.51 -0.84 -4.16
C GLN A 3 -0.67 -1.81 -5.33
N ARG A 4 -1.17 -3.03 -5.06
CA ARG A 4 -1.47 -3.99 -6.13
C ARG A 4 -2.52 -3.45 -7.09
N ILE A 5 -3.60 -2.84 -6.60
CA ILE A 5 -4.63 -2.22 -7.47
C ILE A 5 -4.01 -1.11 -8.33
N LYS A 6 -3.15 -0.27 -7.74
CA LYS A 6 -2.45 0.80 -8.47
C LYS A 6 -1.52 0.26 -9.56
N ASN A 7 -0.80 -0.82 -9.29
CA ASN A 7 0.28 -1.32 -10.16
C ASN A 7 -0.18 -2.39 -11.16
N GLU A 8 -1.11 -3.25 -10.75
CA GLU A 8 -1.58 -4.40 -11.53
C GLU A 8 -2.93 -4.12 -12.19
N GLY A 9 -3.73 -3.18 -11.66
CA GLY A 9 -5.04 -2.81 -12.20
C GLY A 9 -6.10 -3.88 -11.99
N GLN A 10 -6.84 -4.19 -13.06
CA GLN A 10 -8.05 -5.03 -13.01
C GLN A 10 -7.85 -6.42 -12.36
N PRO A 11 -6.75 -7.17 -12.60
CA PRO A 11 -6.52 -8.45 -11.92
C PRO A 11 -6.53 -8.35 -10.39
N ALA A 12 -5.86 -7.33 -9.82
CA ALA A 12 -5.85 -7.12 -8.37
C ALA A 12 -7.22 -6.69 -7.82
N VAL A 13 -8.04 -6.03 -8.63
CA VAL A 13 -9.44 -5.73 -8.28
C VAL A 13 -10.26 -7.01 -8.22
N GLU A 14 -10.09 -7.93 -9.16
CA GLU A 14 -10.81 -9.20 -9.21
C GLU A 14 -10.44 -10.13 -8.05
N ASP A 15 -9.15 -10.24 -7.73
CA ASP A 15 -8.65 -10.93 -6.53
C ASP A 15 -9.33 -10.39 -5.27
N TRP A 16 -9.35 -9.06 -5.13
CA TRP A 16 -9.94 -8.40 -3.97
C TRP A 16 -11.44 -8.63 -3.86
N LEU A 17 -12.18 -8.52 -4.97
CA LEU A 17 -13.61 -8.81 -5.01
C LEU A 17 -13.89 -10.28 -4.66
N THR A 18 -13.02 -11.20 -5.06
CA THR A 18 -13.14 -12.62 -4.72
C THR A 18 -12.93 -12.84 -3.22
N ALA A 19 -11.91 -12.20 -2.63
CA ALA A 19 -11.68 -12.23 -1.18
C ALA A 19 -12.88 -11.69 -0.39
N LEU A 20 -13.44 -10.55 -0.80
CA LEU A 20 -14.62 -9.96 -0.17
C LEU A 20 -15.85 -10.86 -0.26
N LYS A 21 -16.07 -11.54 -1.40
CA LYS A 21 -17.16 -12.51 -1.58
C LYS A 21 -17.00 -13.74 -0.69
N ALA A 22 -15.76 -14.19 -0.47
CA ALA A 22 -15.48 -15.32 0.43
C ALA A 22 -15.83 -14.97 1.89
N GLY A 23 -15.65 -13.71 2.30
CA GLY A 23 -16.02 -13.23 3.64
C GLY A 23 -15.47 -14.13 4.74
N GLY A 24 -16.29 -14.41 5.77
CA GLY A 24 -15.90 -15.27 6.89
C GLY A 24 -15.97 -16.78 6.63
N SER A 25 -16.20 -17.23 5.38
CA SER A 25 -16.33 -18.65 5.07
C SER A 25 -14.99 -19.40 4.97
N VAL A 26 -13.88 -18.67 4.90
CA VAL A 26 -12.51 -19.20 4.83
C VAL A 26 -11.64 -18.60 5.93
N SER A 27 -10.47 -19.21 6.19
CA SER A 27 -9.56 -18.71 7.22
C SER A 27 -8.94 -17.36 6.84
N PRO A 28 -8.43 -16.59 7.83
CA PRO A 28 -7.70 -15.35 7.56
C PRO A 28 -6.46 -15.53 6.66
N THR A 29 -5.80 -16.68 6.72
CA THR A 29 -4.67 -16.99 5.83
C THR A 29 -5.13 -17.24 4.40
N GLU A 30 -6.23 -17.96 4.21
CA GLU A 30 -6.78 -18.25 2.90
C GLU A 30 -7.37 -17.00 2.23
N ILE A 31 -8.10 -16.16 2.98
CA ILE A 31 -8.67 -14.92 2.42
C ILE A 31 -7.56 -13.95 1.95
N ALA A 32 -6.45 -13.87 2.68
CA ALA A 32 -5.30 -13.05 2.29
C ALA A 32 -4.64 -13.61 1.02
N LYS A 33 -4.50 -14.92 0.93
CA LYS A 33 -3.98 -15.59 -0.26
C LYS A 33 -4.86 -15.39 -1.49
N ILE A 34 -6.20 -15.42 -1.34
CA ILE A 34 -7.16 -15.07 -2.40
C ILE A 34 -6.96 -13.62 -2.85
N ALA A 35 -6.70 -12.70 -1.91
CA ALA A 35 -6.33 -11.32 -2.21
C ALA A 35 -4.89 -11.17 -2.75
N GLY A 36 -4.22 -12.28 -3.09
CA GLY A 36 -2.84 -12.38 -3.59
C GLY A 36 -1.78 -11.82 -2.64
N ILE A 37 -2.00 -11.94 -1.33
CA ILE A 37 -1.07 -11.49 -0.28
C ILE A 37 -0.73 -12.68 0.61
N ASP A 38 0.54 -13.07 0.62
CA ASP A 38 1.02 -14.12 1.52
C ASP A 38 1.41 -13.56 2.88
N ILE A 39 0.47 -13.59 3.82
CA ILE A 39 0.67 -13.15 5.20
C ILE A 39 1.43 -14.15 6.08
N THR A 40 1.86 -15.29 5.53
CA THR A 40 2.72 -16.25 6.25
C THR A 40 4.20 -15.86 6.22
N THR A 41 4.52 -14.87 5.40
CA THR A 41 5.86 -14.26 5.30
C THR A 41 5.89 -12.87 5.94
N ASP A 42 7.08 -12.34 6.18
CA ASP A 42 7.25 -10.97 6.67
C ASP A 42 7.16 -9.90 5.57
N GLN A 43 7.06 -10.32 4.31
CA GLN A 43 7.10 -9.45 3.15
C GLN A 43 5.98 -8.38 3.16
N PRO A 44 4.70 -8.68 3.44
CA PRO A 44 3.64 -7.66 3.46
C PRO A 44 3.87 -6.58 4.53
N LEU A 45 4.46 -6.97 5.67
CA LEU A 45 4.80 -6.03 6.73
C LEU A 45 5.95 -5.12 6.31
N LYS A 46 7.02 -5.67 5.72
CA LYS A 46 8.16 -4.91 5.20
C LYS A 46 7.74 -3.91 4.12
N GLU A 47 6.88 -4.33 3.19
CA GLU A 47 6.33 -3.45 2.14
C GLU A 47 5.52 -2.29 2.73
N THR A 48 4.75 -2.57 3.77
CA THR A 48 3.97 -1.52 4.47
C THR A 48 4.90 -0.50 5.13
N ILE A 49 5.92 -0.96 5.85
CA ILE A 49 6.92 -0.09 6.50
C ILE A 49 7.67 0.74 5.45
N GLN A 50 8.10 0.11 4.35
CA GLN A 50 8.80 0.80 3.27
C GLN A 50 7.94 1.89 2.65
N TYR A 51 6.66 1.61 2.38
CA TYR A 51 5.75 2.60 1.80
C TYR A 51 5.51 3.78 2.72
N ILE A 52 5.35 3.55 4.04
CA ILE A 52 5.24 4.64 5.02
C ILE A 52 6.53 5.48 5.02
N GLY A 53 7.71 4.84 4.98
CA GLY A 53 9.00 5.54 4.89
C GLY A 53 9.06 6.47 3.67
N GLN A 54 8.65 5.97 2.50
CA GLN A 54 8.60 6.79 1.28
C GLN A 54 7.67 8.01 1.41
N LEU A 55 6.53 7.86 2.09
CA LEU A 55 5.61 8.98 2.32
C LEU A 55 6.19 10.03 3.28
N VAL A 56 6.98 9.60 4.28
CA VAL A 56 7.69 10.51 5.18
C VAL A 56 8.77 11.27 4.40
N ASP A 57 9.57 10.57 3.61
CA ASP A 57 10.61 11.18 2.78
C ASP A 57 10.00 12.22 1.80
N GLU A 58 8.87 11.89 1.17
CA GLU A 58 8.13 12.80 0.29
C GLU A 58 7.62 14.04 1.05
N LEU A 59 7.09 13.86 2.26
CA LEU A 59 6.60 14.96 3.10
C LEU A 59 7.74 15.89 3.52
N GLU A 60 8.89 15.35 3.90
CA GLU A 60 10.09 16.14 4.24
C GLU A 60 10.58 16.94 3.03
N ALA A 61 10.68 16.31 1.86
CA ALA A 61 11.10 16.97 0.62
C ALA A 61 10.19 18.14 0.24
N LEU A 62 8.87 17.93 0.25
CA LEU A 62 7.88 18.95 -0.07
C LEU A 62 7.90 20.10 0.94
N THR A 63 8.13 19.81 2.22
CA THR A 63 8.23 20.83 3.27
C THR A 63 9.45 21.73 3.03
N ASN A 64 10.61 21.14 2.74
CA ASN A 64 11.83 21.88 2.43
C ASN A 64 11.67 22.77 1.18
N GLU A 65 10.94 22.30 0.15
CA GLU A 65 10.64 23.08 -1.05
C GLU A 65 9.79 24.32 -0.73
N ILE A 66 8.77 24.17 0.12
CA ILE A 66 7.91 25.28 0.57
C ILE A 66 8.72 26.32 1.37
N GLU A 67 9.58 25.89 2.27
CA GLU A 67 10.43 26.79 3.06
C GLU A 67 11.42 27.55 2.17
N ALA A 68 12.08 26.86 1.24
CA ALA A 68 13.00 27.49 0.29
C ALA A 68 12.30 28.50 -0.64
N GLY A 69 11.08 28.22 -1.08
CA GLY A 69 10.27 29.16 -1.86
C GLY A 69 9.88 30.41 -1.06
N THR A 70 9.56 30.25 0.21
CA THR A 70 9.16 31.36 1.11
C THR A 70 10.32 32.32 1.40
N ASP A 71 11.54 31.80 1.48
CA ASP A 71 12.75 32.63 1.67
C ASP A 71 13.18 33.38 0.41
N SER A 72 12.76 32.94 -0.79
CA SER A 72 13.07 33.59 -2.07
C SER A 72 12.22 34.83 -2.38
N GLU A 73 11.10 35.03 -1.65
CA GLU A 73 10.20 36.18 -1.80
C GLU A 73 10.52 37.35 -0.83
N LYS A 74 11.50 37.20 0.07
CA LYS A 74 12.02 38.26 0.96
C LYS A 74 13.27 38.93 0.39
#